data_AF-A0A255TU99-F1
#
_entry.id   AF-A0A255TU99-F1
#
_cell.length_a   1.000
_cell.length_b   1.000
_cell.length_c   1.000
_cell.angle_alpha   90.00
_cell.angle_beta   90.00
_cell.angle_gamma   90.00
#
_symmetry.space_group_name_H-M   'P 1'
#
loop_
_entity.id
_entity.type
_entity.pdbx_description
1 polymer ?
#
loop_
_entity_poly.entity_id
_entity_poly.type
_entity_poly.pdbx_seq_one_letter_code
_entity_poly.pdbx_strand_id
1 'polypeptide(L)'
;MILVMKQEEIVNEIRRMCGNIILLPSLGWHFRYNDQVYFYVVGKDESMIRFCIPFVSGIAEEDLNVLKEAVNETNRNVKFIKALLSEKDKGKVSLDYDHKISDKVVAKDIVPHIIKTLDFASGYLKEKIICRK
;
A
#
# COMPACT_ATOMS: atom_id res chain seq x y z
N MET A 1 -4.75 -22.96 21.37
CA MET A 1 -3.69 -22.88 20.35
C MET A 1 -4.05 -21.72 19.44
N ILE A 2 -3.32 -20.61 19.50
CA ILE A 2 -3.61 -19.43 18.66
C ILE A 2 -3.06 -19.74 17.26
N LEU A 3 -3.92 -19.80 16.25
CA LEU A 3 -3.50 -19.96 14.86
C LEU A 3 -3.09 -18.57 14.36
N VAL A 4 -1.79 -18.25 14.42
CA VAL A 4 -1.27 -17.01 13.84
C VAL A 4 -1.17 -17.22 12.34
N MET A 5 -1.75 -16.29 11.55
CA MET A 5 -1.63 -16.29 10.09
C MET A 5 -0.17 -16.36 9.69
N LYS A 6 0.18 -17.33 8.84
CA LYS A 6 1.56 -17.50 8.39
C LYS A 6 1.85 -16.54 7.24
N GLN A 7 3.06 -16.01 7.22
CA GLN A 7 3.59 -15.19 6.12
C GLN A 7 3.44 -15.88 4.75
N GLU A 8 3.62 -17.20 4.70
CA GLU A 8 3.44 -18.00 3.49
C GLU A 8 2.01 -17.91 2.92
N GLU A 9 0.98 -17.86 3.79
CA GLU A 9 -0.41 -17.70 3.37
C GLU A 9 -0.63 -16.33 2.71
N ILE A 10 -0.04 -15.27 3.27
CA ILE A 10 -0.08 -13.93 2.69
C ILE A 10 0.59 -13.92 1.31
N VAL A 11 1.80 -14.46 1.21
CA VAL A 11 2.57 -14.52 -0.04
C VAL A 11 1.85 -15.32 -1.11
N ASN A 12 1.22 -16.43 -0.74
CA ASN A 12 0.44 -17.25 -1.66
C ASN A 12 -0.79 -16.50 -2.19
N GLU A 13 -1.48 -15.74 -1.34
CA GLU A 13 -2.60 -14.91 -1.78
C GLU A 13 -2.17 -13.74 -2.67
N ILE A 14 -1.03 -13.10 -2.39
CA ILE A 14 -0.45 -12.10 -3.31
C ILE A 14 -0.16 -12.75 -4.66
N ARG A 15 0.51 -13.92 -4.68
CA ARG A 15 0.84 -14.64 -5.92
C ARG A 15 -0.40 -15.01 -6.71
N ARG A 16 -1.46 -15.47 -6.03
CA ARG A 16 -2.75 -15.82 -6.65
C ARG A 16 -3.40 -14.60 -7.31
N MET A 17 -3.33 -13.43 -6.67
CA MET A 17 -3.99 -12.21 -7.14
C MET A 17 -3.17 -11.43 -8.18
N CYS A 18 -1.85 -11.37 -8.01
CA CYS A 18 -0.96 -10.46 -8.73
C CYS A 18 0.03 -11.18 -9.66
N GLY A 19 0.09 -12.52 -9.61
CA GLY A 19 1.03 -13.32 -10.38
C GLY A 19 2.45 -13.21 -9.84
N ASN A 20 3.34 -12.56 -10.59
CA ASN A 20 4.77 -12.53 -10.28
C ASN A 20 5.05 -11.72 -9.01
N ILE A 21 5.75 -12.35 -8.07
CA ILE A 21 6.20 -11.77 -6.80
C ILE A 21 7.69 -12.07 -6.61
N ILE A 22 8.45 -11.08 -6.18
CA ILE A 22 9.92 -11.14 -6.03
C ILE A 22 10.26 -10.91 -4.57
N LEU A 23 10.99 -11.85 -3.95
CA LEU A 23 11.53 -11.67 -2.61
C LEU A 23 12.76 -10.76 -2.67
N LEU A 24 12.75 -9.69 -1.87
CA LEU A 24 13.89 -8.84 -1.56
C LEU A 24 14.33 -9.13 -0.12
N PRO A 25 15.45 -9.83 0.10
CA PRO A 25 15.84 -10.37 1.42
C PRO A 25 15.86 -9.37 2.59
N SER A 26 16.11 -8.09 2.34
CA SER A 26 16.20 -7.04 3.37
C SER A 26 14.93 -6.22 3.57
N LEU A 27 13.87 -6.45 2.78
CA LEU A 27 12.68 -5.60 2.76
C LEU A 27 11.37 -6.38 2.81
N GLY A 28 11.28 -7.51 2.12
CA GLY A 28 10.06 -8.30 1.98
C GLY A 28 9.77 -8.63 0.53
N TRP A 29 8.51 -8.60 0.10
CA TRP A 29 8.09 -9.02 -1.24
C TRP A 29 7.67 -7.83 -2.09
N HIS A 30 8.18 -7.79 -3.30
CA HIS A 30 7.84 -6.85 -4.36
C HIS A 30 6.86 -7.50 -5.35
N PHE A 31 5.79 -6.80 -5.71
CA PHE A 31 4.85 -7.22 -6.75
C PHE A 31 4.19 -6.03 -7.43
N ARG A 32 3.45 -6.28 -8.51
CA ARG A 32 2.70 -5.23 -9.25
C ARG A 32 1.21 -5.54 -9.28
N TYR A 33 0.39 -4.50 -9.24
CA TYR A 33 -1.05 -4.55 -9.42
C TYR A 33 -1.52 -3.22 -10.03
N ASN A 34 -2.33 -3.25 -11.11
CA ASN A 34 -2.83 -2.04 -11.80
C ASN A 34 -1.78 -0.93 -12.02
N ASP A 35 -0.62 -1.31 -12.59
CA ASP A 35 0.52 -0.41 -12.89
C ASP A 35 1.19 0.29 -11.69
N GLN A 36 0.79 -0.05 -10.47
CA GLN A 36 1.48 0.35 -9.25
C GLN A 36 2.43 -0.76 -8.81
N VAL A 37 3.56 -0.33 -8.24
CA VAL A 37 4.48 -1.23 -7.52
C VAL A 37 4.02 -1.30 -6.07
N TYR A 38 4.06 -2.51 -5.51
CA TYR A 38 3.71 -2.76 -4.12
C TYR A 38 4.83 -3.48 -3.40
N PHE A 39 4.94 -3.20 -2.11
CA PHE A 39 5.71 -4.01 -1.17
C PHE A 39 4.79 -4.62 -0.12
N TYR A 40 5.02 -5.89 0.19
CA TYR A 40 4.65 -6.49 1.47
C TYR A 40 5.90 -6.56 2.35
N VAL A 41 5.90 -5.83 3.46
CA VAL A 41 7.03 -5.73 4.40
C VAL A 41 6.70 -6.54 5.64
N VAL A 42 7.64 -7.38 6.07
CA VAL A 42 7.50 -8.17 7.29
C VAL A 42 7.96 -7.34 8.48
N GLY A 43 7.05 -7.12 9.43
CA GLY A 43 7.37 -6.49 10.70
C GLY A 43 8.33 -7.34 11.53
N LYS A 44 9.16 -6.70 12.37
CA LYS A 44 10.15 -7.38 13.21
C LYS A 44 9.56 -8.41 14.19
N ASP A 45 8.28 -8.26 14.54
CA ASP A 45 7.58 -9.05 15.55
C ASP A 45 6.46 -9.92 14.97
N GLU A 46 6.36 -10.02 13.64
CA GLU A 46 5.31 -10.75 12.89
C GLU A 46 3.87 -10.40 13.31
N SER A 47 3.66 -9.34 14.10
CA SER A 47 2.36 -8.99 14.68
C SER A 47 1.53 -8.11 13.74
N MET A 48 2.15 -7.65 12.64
CA MET A 48 1.61 -6.67 11.73
C MET A 48 1.90 -7.03 10.27
N ILE A 49 0.88 -6.89 9.44
CA ILE A 49 0.96 -6.96 7.99
C ILE A 49 1.11 -5.53 7.50
N ARG A 50 2.22 -5.22 6.82
CA ARG A 50 2.46 -3.91 6.21
C ARG A 50 2.52 -4.04 4.70
N PHE A 51 1.64 -3.34 4.02
CA PHE A 51 1.71 -3.18 2.57
C PHE A 51 1.91 -1.71 2.25
N CYS A 52 2.64 -1.42 1.19
CA CYS A 52 2.74 -0.06 0.70
C CYS A 52 2.88 0.02 -0.81
N ILE A 53 2.43 1.14 -1.37
CA ILE A 53 2.87 1.65 -2.66
C ILE A 53 3.98 2.65 -2.34
N PRO A 54 5.26 2.34 -2.63
CA PRO A 54 6.39 3.16 -2.24
C PRO A 54 6.35 4.52 -2.95
N PHE A 55 5.96 4.54 -4.22
CA PHE A 55 5.77 5.73 -5.03
C PHE A 55 4.58 5.51 -5.95
N VAL A 56 3.55 6.35 -5.82
CA VAL A 56 2.38 6.29 -6.71
C VAL A 56 2.79 6.71 -8.12
N SER A 57 2.64 5.81 -9.09
CA SER A 57 2.94 6.06 -10.50
C SER A 57 1.80 6.83 -11.18
N GLY A 58 2.14 7.58 -12.23
CA GLY A 58 1.18 8.38 -13.00
C GLY A 58 0.83 9.74 -12.38
N ILE A 59 1.55 10.16 -11.35
CA ILE A 59 1.55 11.54 -10.86
C ILE A 59 2.72 12.26 -11.54
N ALA A 60 2.45 13.34 -12.29
CA ALA A 60 3.49 14.15 -12.90
C ALA A 60 4.26 14.93 -11.82
N GLU A 61 5.37 15.59 -12.16
CA GLU A 61 5.94 16.59 -11.26
C GLU A 61 4.92 17.74 -11.11
N GLU A 62 4.26 17.79 -9.95
CA GLU A 62 3.23 18.77 -9.61
C GLU A 62 3.74 19.75 -8.57
N ASP A 63 3.04 20.88 -8.41
CA ASP A 63 3.30 21.83 -7.33
C ASP A 63 3.15 21.14 -5.96
N LEU A 64 4.11 21.39 -5.07
CA LEU A 64 4.14 20.76 -3.75
C LEU A 64 2.90 21.07 -2.90
N ASN A 65 2.26 22.23 -3.07
CA ASN A 65 1.04 22.57 -2.33
C ASN A 65 -0.15 21.74 -2.82
N VAL A 66 -0.27 21.54 -4.14
CA VAL A 66 -1.28 20.64 -4.73
C VAL A 66 -1.13 19.23 -4.19
N LEU A 67 0.10 18.73 -4.14
CA LEU A 67 0.39 17.39 -3.59
C LEU A 67 0.09 17.31 -2.09
N LYS A 68 0.45 18.32 -1.30
CA LYS A 68 0.14 18.40 0.14
C LYS A 68 -1.37 18.34 0.40
N GLU A 69 -2.15 19.10 -0.36
CA GLU A 69 -3.61 19.08 -0.24
C GLU A 69 -4.20 17.73 -0.60
N ALA A 70 -3.79 17.16 -1.74
CA ALA A 70 -4.29 15.85 -2.18
C ALA A 70 -3.93 14.73 -1.19
N VAL A 71 -2.74 14.77 -0.60
CA VAL A 71 -2.33 13.84 0.48
C VAL A 71 -3.20 14.03 1.72
N ASN A 72 -3.43 15.27 2.15
CA ASN A 72 -4.29 15.57 3.30
C ASN A 72 -5.74 15.11 3.08
N GLU A 73 -6.29 15.33 1.89
CA GLU A 73 -7.63 14.83 1.54
C GLU A 73 -7.70 13.31 1.50
N THR A 74 -6.69 12.66 0.93
CA THR A 74 -6.60 11.19 0.89
C THR A 74 -6.58 10.62 2.30
N ASN A 75 -5.75 11.18 3.19
CA ASN A 75 -5.69 10.78 4.61
C ASN A 75 -7.00 11.02 5.38
N ARG A 76 -7.79 12.04 5.01
CA ARG A 76 -9.08 12.33 5.64
C ARG A 76 -10.20 11.40 5.16
N ASN A 77 -10.19 11.00 3.89
CA ASN A 77 -11.34 10.34 3.26
C ASN A 77 -11.14 8.85 2.99
N VAL A 78 -9.90 8.38 2.83
CA VAL A 78 -9.61 6.97 2.56
C VAL A 78 -9.19 6.28 3.84
N LYS A 79 -10.07 5.43 4.38
CA LYS A 79 -9.84 4.73 5.65
C LYS A 79 -8.66 3.76 5.55
N PHE A 80 -7.98 3.56 6.68
CA PHE A 80 -6.85 2.64 6.87
C PHE A 80 -5.55 2.99 6.14
N ILE A 81 -5.62 3.94 5.20
CA ILE A 81 -4.47 4.37 4.40
C ILE A 81 -3.77 5.53 5.08
N LYS A 82 -2.45 5.51 5.00
CA LYS A 82 -1.60 6.65 5.31
C LYS A 82 -0.85 7.08 4.07
N ALA A 83 -1.21 8.23 3.54
CA ALA A 83 -0.50 8.91 2.46
C ALA A 83 0.62 9.80 3.02
N LEU A 84 1.81 9.71 2.45
CA LEU A 84 2.99 10.47 2.86
C LEU A 84 3.61 11.16 1.65
N LEU A 85 3.87 12.46 1.77
CA LEU A 85 4.61 13.24 0.79
C LEU A 85 6.10 13.27 1.16
N SER A 86 6.97 12.86 0.25
CA SER A 86 8.42 13.08 0.39
C SER A 86 8.82 14.38 -0.30
N GLU A 87 9.10 15.40 0.50
CA GLU A 87 9.66 16.67 -0.02
C GLU A 87 11.08 16.48 -0.56
N LYS A 88 11.84 15.51 -0.02
CA LYS A 88 13.20 15.21 -0.46
C LYS A 88 13.25 14.51 -1.81
N ASP A 89 12.25 13.68 -2.11
CA ASP A 89 12.20 12.88 -3.34
C ASP A 89 11.36 13.54 -4.43
N LYS A 90 11.48 14.87 -4.59
CA LYS A 90 10.77 15.65 -5.63
C LYS A 90 9.24 15.54 -5.58
N GLY A 91 8.65 15.51 -4.38
CA GLY A 91 7.20 15.45 -4.24
C GLY A 91 6.59 14.07 -4.53
N LYS A 92 7.38 12.99 -4.48
CA LYS A 92 6.82 11.65 -4.55
C LYS A 92 5.89 11.37 -3.36
N VAL A 93 4.81 10.65 -3.63
CA VAL A 93 3.83 10.24 -2.61
C VAL A 93 3.86 8.73 -2.44
N SER A 94 3.95 8.27 -1.19
CA SER A 94 3.77 6.86 -0.81
C SER A 94 2.39 6.66 -0.16
N LEU A 95 1.90 5.43 -0.22
CA LEU A 95 0.67 5.00 0.44
C LEU A 95 0.96 3.75 1.27
N ASP A 96 0.70 3.81 2.57
CA ASP A 96 0.92 2.71 3.51
C ASP A 96 -0.40 2.16 4.04
N TYR A 97 -0.44 0.85 4.25
CA TYR A 97 -1.51 0.15 4.95
C TYR A 97 -0.88 -0.78 6.00
N ASP A 98 -1.18 -0.50 7.27
CA ASP A 98 -0.78 -1.35 8.40
C ASP A 98 -2.00 -2.08 8.98
N HIS A 99 -1.90 -3.40 9.10
CA HIS A 99 -2.94 -4.23 9.70
C HIS A 99 -2.36 -5.08 10.83
N LYS A 100 -2.94 -4.99 12.02
CA LYS A 100 -2.56 -5.86 13.14
C LYS A 100 -3.14 -7.25 12.92
N ILE A 101 -2.29 -8.29 12.98
CA ILE A 101 -2.74 -9.68 12.86
C ILE A 101 -3.62 -10.03 14.05
N SER A 102 -4.73 -10.72 13.76
CA SER A 102 -5.62 -11.30 14.76
C SER A 102 -6.10 -12.68 14.31
N ASP A 103 -6.56 -13.47 15.27
CA ASP A 103 -7.08 -14.83 15.09
C ASP A 103 -8.38 -14.90 14.25
N LYS A 104 -9.05 -13.77 14.04
CA LYS A 104 -10.32 -13.67 13.31
C LYS A 104 -10.16 -13.39 11.82
N VAL A 105 -8.94 -13.10 11.38
CA VAL A 105 -8.67 -12.63 10.01
C VAL A 105 -7.81 -13.66 9.29
N VAL A 106 -8.24 -14.04 8.08
CA VAL A 106 -7.51 -15.00 7.23
C VAL A 106 -6.92 -14.31 6.00
N ALA A 107 -5.78 -14.82 5.51
CA ALA A 107 -5.03 -14.22 4.40
C ALA A 107 -5.91 -13.99 3.16
N LYS A 108 -6.78 -14.96 2.83
CA LYS A 108 -7.66 -14.91 1.65
C LYS A 108 -8.58 -13.68 1.63
N ASP A 109 -8.93 -13.15 2.79
CA ASP A 109 -9.87 -12.04 2.93
C ASP A 109 -9.12 -10.72 3.08
N ILE A 110 -8.08 -10.68 3.92
CA ILE A 110 -7.37 -9.44 4.23
C ILE A 110 -6.42 -9.01 3.11
N VAL A 111 -5.73 -9.93 2.44
CA VAL A 111 -4.76 -9.57 1.40
C VAL A 111 -5.46 -8.88 0.22
N PRO A 112 -6.55 -9.42 -0.36
CA PRO A 112 -7.29 -8.71 -1.40
C PRO A 112 -7.87 -7.39 -0.92
N HIS A 113 -8.33 -7.31 0.33
CA HIS A 113 -8.85 -6.08 0.91
C HIS A 113 -7.77 -4.98 0.96
N ILE A 114 -6.58 -5.29 1.47
CA ILE A 114 -5.45 -4.35 1.55
C ILE A 114 -5.05 -3.87 0.16
N ILE A 115 -4.83 -4.79 -0.79
CA ILE A 115 -4.40 -4.45 -2.15
C ILE A 115 -5.43 -3.55 -2.83
N LYS A 116 -6.72 -3.91 -2.77
CA LYS A 116 -7.79 -3.09 -3.37
C LYS A 116 -7.96 -1.73 -2.70
N THR A 117 -7.73 -1.64 -1.39
CA THR A 117 -7.81 -0.36 -0.66
C THR A 117 -6.66 0.57 -1.05
N LEU A 118 -5.44 0.04 -1.20
CA LEU A 118 -4.29 0.79 -1.70
C LEU A 118 -4.48 1.22 -3.17
N ASP A 119 -5.02 0.33 -4.01
CA ASP A 119 -5.34 0.64 -5.41
C ASP A 119 -6.38 1.77 -5.52
N PHE A 120 -7.46 1.67 -4.74
CA PHE A 120 -8.46 2.72 -4.63
C PHE A 120 -7.84 4.05 -4.15
N ALA A 121 -6.99 4.01 -3.12
CA ALA A 121 -6.31 5.19 -2.60
C ALA A 121 -5.40 5.85 -3.64
N SER A 122 -4.69 5.04 -4.44
CA SER A 122 -3.88 5.53 -5.56
C SER A 122 -4.75 6.26 -6.59
N GLY A 123 -5.91 5.68 -6.96
CA GLY A 123 -6.88 6.31 -7.85
C GLY A 123 -7.43 7.63 -7.29
N TYR A 124 -7.88 7.62 -6.03
CA TYR A 124 -8.42 8.79 -5.34
C TYR A 124 -7.39 9.92 -5.27
N LEU A 125 -6.14 9.62 -4.90
CA LEU A 125 -5.06 10.59 -4.86
C LEU A 125 -4.83 11.24 -6.23
N LYS A 126 -4.76 10.43 -7.30
CA LYS A 126 -4.61 10.91 -8.68
C LYS A 126 -5.77 11.82 -9.11
N GLU A 127 -7.01 11.44 -8.79
CA GLU A 127 -8.19 12.28 -9.04
C GLU A 127 -8.07 13.64 -8.34
N LYS A 128 -7.66 13.66 -7.07
CA LYS A 128 -7.51 14.90 -6.30
C LYS A 128 -6.40 15.81 -6.79
N ILE A 129 -5.41 15.27 -7.48
CA ILE A 129 -4.38 16.06 -8.16
C ILE A 129 -4.93 16.62 -9.48
N ILE A 130 -5.64 15.81 -10.28
CA ILE A 130 -6.16 16.23 -11.59
C ILE A 130 -7.26 17.28 -11.46
N CYS A 131 -8.21 17.12 -10.54
CA CYS A 131 -9.30 18.09 -10.33
C CYS A 131 -8.84 19.45 -9.79
N ARG A 132 -7.54 19.62 -9.49
CA ARG A 132 -6.93 20.87 -9.03
C ARG A 132 -6.16 21.62 -10.12
N LYS A 133 -6.11 21.07 -11.33
CA LYS A 133 -5.62 21.76 -12.53
C LYS A 133 -6.74 22.57 -13.17
#